data_AF-A0A6C7I6N6-F1
#
_entry.id   AF-A0A6C7I6N6-F1
#
_cell.length_a   1.000
_cell.length_b   1.000
_cell.length_c   1.000
_cell.angle_alpha   90.00
_cell.angle_beta   90.00
_cell.angle_gamma   90.00
#
_symmetry.space_group_name_H-M   'P 1'
#
loop_
_entity.id
_entity.type
_entity.pdbx_description
1 polymer ?
#
loop_
_entity_poly.entity_id
_entity_poly.type
_entity_poly.pdbx_seq_one_letter_code
_entity_poly.pdbx_strand_id
1 'polypeptide(L)'
;MSTIGIKGLFDAMPDCRHTLHIFSKPSAFYKAALKTPFSAVIFSLSALRTERRTGLSSLTELAINYPHMRRLVIADDDAEARLISALSPLPLDGVISKASPLDVLQDALFTSLNSARRTTERTDNLWELHQNCMLSPTEREILRFMSNGYSMPQIAVQLERNIKTIRAHKFNVMSKLGVSSDAGLLDAADILLYLRAGDATALQHRV
;
A
#
# COMPACT_ATOMS: atom_id res chain seq x y z
N MET A 1 -8.08 10.26 -6.22
CA MET A 1 -8.66 11.64 -6.18
C MET A 1 -8.46 12.29 -7.54
N SER A 2 -9.35 13.18 -8.03
CA SER A 2 -9.13 13.87 -9.31
C SER A 2 -8.02 14.92 -9.18
N THR A 3 -7.36 15.25 -10.28
CA THR A 3 -6.33 16.30 -10.33
C THR A 3 -6.87 17.67 -9.91
N ILE A 4 -8.13 17.96 -10.24
CA ILE A 4 -8.84 19.17 -9.83
C ILE A 4 -9.09 19.17 -8.32
N GLY A 5 -9.49 18.02 -7.75
CA GLY A 5 -9.79 17.90 -6.33
C GLY A 5 -8.56 18.12 -5.45
N ILE A 6 -7.43 17.49 -5.77
CA ILE A 6 -6.19 17.67 -5.00
C ILE A 6 -5.63 19.08 -5.16
N LYS A 7 -5.78 19.69 -6.35
CA LYS A 7 -5.37 21.08 -6.56
C LYS A 7 -6.20 22.05 -5.73
N GLY A 8 -7.52 21.89 -5.74
CA GLY A 8 -8.41 22.70 -4.90
C GLY A 8 -8.11 22.53 -3.40
N LEU A 9 -7.69 21.35 -2.98
CA LEU A 9 -7.25 21.11 -1.61
C LEU A 9 -5.98 21.89 -1.25
N PHE A 10 -5.01 21.99 -2.15
CA PHE A 10 -3.81 22.80 -1.95
C PHE A 10 -4.05 24.30 -2.09
N ASP A 11 -4.92 24.71 -3.01
CA ASP A 11 -5.30 26.11 -3.22
C ASP A 11 -6.08 26.67 -2.00
N ALA A 12 -6.82 25.82 -1.28
CA ALA A 12 -7.53 26.16 -0.05
C ALA A 12 -6.61 26.27 1.18
N MET A 13 -5.32 25.97 1.07
CA MET A 13 -4.34 26.07 2.16
C MET A 13 -3.44 27.30 1.98
N PRO A 14 -3.81 28.48 2.50
CA PRO A 14 -3.08 29.74 2.26
C PRO A 14 -1.63 29.75 2.79
N ASP A 15 -1.33 28.95 3.82
CA ASP A 15 0.02 28.84 4.42
C ASP A 15 0.84 27.67 3.87
N CYS A 16 0.39 27.00 2.81
CA CYS A 16 1.08 25.85 2.26
C CYS A 16 2.37 26.27 1.53
N ARG A 17 3.53 25.96 2.13
CA ARG A 17 4.85 26.19 1.53
C ARG A 17 5.23 25.17 0.45
N HIS A 18 4.31 24.27 0.10
CA HIS A 18 4.57 23.18 -0.84
C HIS A 18 4.04 23.52 -2.23
N THR A 19 4.89 23.35 -3.24
CA THR A 19 4.47 23.40 -4.64
C THR A 19 3.95 22.02 -5.06
N LEU A 20 2.69 21.96 -5.49
CA LEU A 20 2.08 20.72 -5.94
C LEU A 20 2.47 20.40 -7.40
N HIS A 21 3.04 19.21 -7.61
CA HIS A 21 3.31 18.66 -8.94
C HIS A 21 2.54 17.35 -9.12
N ILE A 22 1.75 17.25 -10.19
CA ILE A 22 0.87 16.10 -10.44
C ILE A 22 1.42 15.25 -11.57
N PHE A 23 1.55 13.94 -11.32
CA PHE A 23 2.00 12.97 -12.31
C PHE A 23 1.00 11.83 -12.43
N SER A 24 0.52 11.56 -13.65
CA SER A 24 -0.41 10.44 -13.89
C SER A 24 0.27 9.08 -14.02
N LYS A 25 1.61 9.05 -14.13
CA LYS A 25 2.40 7.82 -14.29
C LYS A 25 3.67 7.91 -13.45
N PRO A 26 4.08 6.83 -12.75
CA PRO A 26 5.34 6.81 -11.99
C PRO A 26 6.56 7.17 -12.82
N SER A 27 6.64 6.73 -14.07
CA SER A 27 7.76 7.03 -14.97
C SER A 27 7.94 8.53 -15.24
N ALA A 28 6.87 9.32 -15.25
CA ALA A 28 6.95 10.77 -15.39
C ALA A 28 7.49 11.42 -14.11
N PHE A 29 7.06 10.93 -12.94
CA PHE A 29 7.59 11.35 -11.66
C PHE A 29 9.09 11.08 -11.56
N TYR A 30 9.55 9.86 -11.84
CA TYR A 30 10.99 9.53 -11.74
C TYR A 30 11.85 10.38 -12.68
N LYS A 31 11.38 10.66 -13.91
CA LYS A 31 12.07 11.57 -14.83
C LYS A 31 12.18 13.00 -14.27
N ALA A 32 11.16 13.48 -13.57
CA ALA A 32 11.18 14.78 -12.93
C ALA A 32 12.08 14.80 -11.68
N ALA A 33 12.06 13.72 -10.88
CA ALA A 33 12.86 13.57 -9.67
C ALA A 33 14.38 13.58 -9.92
N LEU A 34 14.81 13.25 -11.15
CA LEU A 34 16.21 13.40 -11.58
C LEU A 34 16.65 14.86 -11.75
N LYS A 35 15.71 15.78 -11.98
CA LYS A 35 15.98 17.20 -12.28
C LYS A 35 15.59 18.12 -11.13
N THR A 36 14.63 17.71 -10.31
CA THR A 36 14.05 18.52 -9.26
C THR A 36 13.91 17.68 -7.99
N PRO A 37 14.48 18.11 -6.86
CA PRO A 37 14.29 17.40 -5.59
C PRO A 37 12.86 17.60 -5.08
N PHE A 38 12.23 16.52 -4.65
CA PHE A 38 10.91 16.55 -4.00
C PHE A 38 11.03 16.23 -2.52
N SER A 39 10.33 16.98 -1.67
CA SER A 39 10.30 16.77 -0.21
C SER A 39 9.28 15.70 0.20
N ALA A 40 8.22 15.54 -0.57
CA ALA A 40 7.12 14.63 -0.30
C ALA A 40 6.49 14.08 -1.59
N VAL A 41 5.87 12.92 -1.49
CA VAL A 41 5.04 12.28 -2.50
C VAL A 41 3.72 11.85 -1.85
N ILE A 42 2.62 12.09 -2.57
CA ILE A 42 1.28 11.68 -2.16
C ILE A 42 0.77 10.66 -3.19
N PHE A 43 0.53 9.44 -2.74
CA PHE A 43 -0.01 8.36 -3.55
C PHE A 43 -1.52 8.27 -3.42
N SER A 44 -2.22 8.12 -4.54
CA SER A 44 -3.61 7.63 -4.56
C SER A 44 -3.54 6.24 -5.19
N LEU A 45 -3.91 5.20 -4.45
CA LEU A 45 -3.97 3.86 -5.04
C LEU A 45 -5.14 3.79 -6.02
N SER A 46 -4.93 3.10 -7.14
CA SER A 46 -5.97 2.90 -8.14
C SER A 46 -6.92 1.78 -7.70
N ALA A 47 -8.20 1.90 -8.06
CA ALA A 47 -9.16 0.81 -7.96
C ALA A 47 -8.86 -0.31 -8.98
N LEU A 48 -8.14 0.02 -10.07
CA LEU A 48 -7.67 -0.99 -11.02
C LEU A 48 -6.48 -1.73 -10.42
N ARG A 49 -6.68 -3.03 -10.14
CA ARG A 49 -5.70 -3.89 -9.45
C ARG A 49 -4.30 -3.86 -10.07
N THR A 50 -4.18 -3.81 -11.39
CA THR A 50 -2.88 -3.74 -12.09
C THR A 50 -2.14 -2.44 -11.77
N GLU A 51 -2.82 -1.30 -11.86
CA GLU A 51 -2.27 0.01 -11.53
C GLU A 51 -2.00 0.16 -10.04
N ARG A 52 -2.86 -0.41 -9.19
CA ARG A 52 -2.67 -0.50 -7.74
C ARG A 52 -1.33 -1.14 -7.41
N ARG A 53 -1.05 -2.32 -7.98
CA ARG A 53 0.22 -3.02 -7.81
C ARG A 53 1.40 -2.18 -8.28
N THR A 54 1.28 -1.52 -9.43
CA THR A 54 2.33 -0.60 -9.90
C THR A 54 2.57 0.52 -8.89
N GLY A 55 1.53 1.12 -8.32
CA GLY A 55 1.65 2.14 -7.27
C GLY A 55 2.32 1.63 -6.00
N LEU A 56 1.95 0.43 -5.53
CA LEU A 56 2.60 -0.22 -4.38
C LEU A 56 4.08 -0.51 -4.66
N SER A 57 4.43 -1.02 -5.84
CA SER A 57 5.84 -1.22 -6.21
C SER A 57 6.63 0.09 -6.28
N SER A 58 6.02 1.17 -6.80
CA SER A 58 6.66 2.49 -6.80
C SER A 58 6.88 3.03 -5.38
N LEU A 59 5.97 2.77 -4.43
CA LEU A 59 6.18 3.12 -3.02
C LEU A 59 7.40 2.41 -2.43
N THR A 60 7.58 1.12 -2.71
CA THR A 60 8.75 0.33 -2.28
C THR A 60 10.04 0.88 -2.89
N GLU A 61 10.03 1.15 -4.20
CA GLU A 61 11.18 1.72 -4.90
C GLU A 61 11.56 3.10 -4.34
N LEU A 62 10.58 3.93 -4.00
CA LEU A 62 10.81 5.23 -3.38
C LEU A 62 11.37 5.13 -1.96
N ALA A 63 10.95 4.11 -1.20
CA ALA A 63 11.52 3.87 0.13
C ALA A 63 13.01 3.55 0.06
N ILE A 64 13.44 2.85 -0.99
CA ILE A 64 14.84 2.46 -1.22
C ILE A 64 15.65 3.63 -1.79
N ASN A 65 15.17 4.24 -2.88
CA ASN A 65 15.95 5.22 -3.66
C ASN A 65 15.85 6.65 -3.10
N TYR A 66 14.78 6.97 -2.38
CA TYR A 66 14.51 8.30 -1.82
C TYR A 66 14.06 8.19 -0.35
N PRO A 67 14.90 7.61 0.54
CA PRO A 67 14.50 7.32 1.93
C PRO A 67 14.05 8.58 2.68
N HIS A 68 14.63 9.74 2.35
CA HIS A 68 14.32 11.04 2.94
C HIS A 68 13.08 11.75 2.37
N MET A 69 12.47 11.25 1.29
CA MET A 69 11.25 11.84 0.70
C MET A 69 9.98 11.32 1.40
N ARG A 70 9.10 12.22 1.87
CA ARG A 70 7.94 11.83 2.68
C ARG A 70 6.95 11.06 1.84
N ARG A 71 6.38 9.99 2.38
CA ARG A 71 5.44 9.11 1.65
C ARG A 71 4.09 9.14 2.33
N LEU A 72 3.12 9.79 1.69
CA LEU A 72 1.73 9.82 2.13
C LEU A 72 0.89 8.97 1.18
N VAL A 73 -0.13 8.28 1.70
CA VAL A 73 -1.09 7.52 0.90
C VAL A 73 -2.49 8.04 1.20
N ILE A 74 -3.24 8.34 0.14
CA ILE A 74 -4.66 8.61 0.19
C ILE A 74 -5.40 7.32 -0.19
N ALA A 75 -6.10 6.75 0.77
CA ALA A 75 -6.99 5.60 0.61
C ALA A 75 -8.40 6.08 0.22
N ASP A 76 -9.20 5.25 -0.46
CA ASP A 76 -10.56 5.59 -0.84
C ASP A 76 -11.53 5.61 0.36
N ASP A 77 -11.31 4.77 1.37
CA ASP A 77 -12.09 4.74 2.60
C ASP A 77 -11.27 4.38 3.85
N ASP A 78 -11.94 4.38 5.02
CA ASP A 78 -11.28 4.09 6.30
C ASP A 78 -10.86 2.62 6.44
N ALA A 79 -11.55 1.69 5.78
CA ALA A 79 -11.21 0.28 5.84
C ALA A 79 -9.89 0.03 5.09
N GLU A 80 -9.75 0.61 3.89
CA GLU A 80 -8.51 0.59 3.14
C GLU A 80 -7.38 1.32 3.88
N ALA A 81 -7.66 2.49 4.46
CA ALA A 81 -6.66 3.23 5.24
C ALA A 81 -6.11 2.36 6.39
N ARG A 82 -6.99 1.74 7.17
CA ARG A 82 -6.61 0.82 8.26
C ARG A 82 -5.83 -0.38 7.73
N LEU A 83 -6.23 -0.95 6.60
CA LEU A 83 -5.58 -2.10 5.98
C LEU A 83 -4.13 -1.76 5.58
N ILE A 84 -3.92 -0.62 4.91
CA ILE A 84 -2.58 -0.15 4.51
C ILE A 84 -1.74 0.15 5.76
N SER A 85 -2.28 0.83 6.76
CA SER A 85 -1.56 1.12 8.00
C SER A 85 -1.17 -0.14 8.78
N ALA A 86 -2.01 -1.16 8.78
CA ALA A 86 -1.75 -2.41 9.51
C ALA A 86 -0.76 -3.33 8.79
N LEU A 87 -0.77 -3.33 7.45
CA LEU A 87 -0.03 -4.31 6.66
C LEU A 87 1.21 -3.74 5.96
N SER A 88 1.33 -2.42 5.79
CA SER A 88 2.49 -1.80 5.14
C SER A 88 3.75 -2.01 5.99
N PRO A 89 4.78 -2.68 5.44
CA PRO A 89 6.08 -2.78 6.10
C PRO A 89 6.89 -1.48 5.97
N LEU A 90 6.54 -0.63 5.00
CA LEU A 90 7.22 0.62 4.75
C LEU A 90 6.80 1.67 5.78
N PRO A 91 7.74 2.51 6.27
CA PRO A 91 7.42 3.67 7.07
C PRO A 91 6.75 4.72 6.18
N LEU A 92 5.42 4.70 6.17
CA LEU A 92 4.57 5.73 5.58
C LEU A 92 4.42 6.88 6.58
N ASP A 93 4.58 8.10 6.11
CA ASP A 93 4.47 9.32 6.90
C ASP A 93 2.99 9.74 7.12
N GLY A 94 2.06 9.10 6.40
CA GLY A 94 0.62 9.23 6.60
C GLY A 94 -0.19 8.31 5.68
N VAL A 95 -1.28 7.75 6.22
CA VAL A 95 -2.33 7.08 5.44
C VAL A 95 -3.63 7.78 5.78
N ILE A 96 -4.29 8.34 4.77
CA ILE A 96 -5.39 9.27 4.96
C ILE A 96 -6.59 8.79 4.15
N SER A 97 -7.74 8.70 4.79
CA SER A 97 -8.99 8.30 4.15
C SER A 97 -9.61 9.46 3.37
N LYS A 98 -9.91 9.23 2.10
CA LYS A 98 -10.61 10.17 1.23
C LYS A 98 -12.11 10.26 1.53
N ALA A 99 -12.67 9.27 2.22
CA ALA A 99 -14.04 9.30 2.72
C ALA A 99 -14.20 10.22 3.95
N SER A 100 -13.09 10.67 4.56
CA SER A 100 -13.14 11.60 5.67
C SER A 100 -13.68 12.98 5.23
N PRO A 101 -14.30 13.74 6.17
CA PRO A 101 -14.67 15.13 5.93
C PRO A 101 -13.49 15.97 5.42
N LEU A 102 -13.77 16.96 4.57
CA LEU A 102 -12.73 17.71 3.86
C LEU A 102 -11.76 18.44 4.81
N ASP A 103 -12.26 18.98 5.90
CA ASP A 103 -11.48 19.62 6.97
C ASP A 103 -10.53 18.62 7.65
N VAL A 104 -11.02 17.41 7.97
CA VAL A 104 -10.20 16.33 8.55
C VAL A 104 -9.13 15.86 7.56
N LEU A 105 -9.50 15.69 6.30
CA LEU A 105 -8.56 15.32 5.21
C LEU A 105 -7.45 16.36 5.06
N GLN A 106 -7.81 17.65 5.07
CA GLN A 106 -6.87 18.77 4.95
C GLN A 106 -5.90 18.82 6.13
N ASP A 107 -6.44 18.76 7.36
CA ASP A 107 -5.63 18.78 8.57
C ASP A 107 -4.66 17.60 8.64
N ALA A 108 -5.13 16.39 8.30
CA ALA A 108 -4.29 15.20 8.24
C ALA A 108 -3.18 15.32 7.19
N LEU A 109 -3.50 15.80 5.99
CA LEU A 109 -2.50 16.01 4.93
C LEU A 109 -1.46 17.05 5.35
N PHE A 110 -1.88 18.18 5.91
CA PHE A 110 -1.00 19.24 6.35
C PHE A 110 -0.10 18.77 7.50
N THR A 111 -0.67 18.07 8.47
CA THR A 111 0.08 17.52 9.60
C THR A 111 1.12 16.50 9.13
N SER A 112 0.77 15.58 8.23
CA SER A 112 1.72 14.60 7.68
C SER A 112 2.81 15.24 6.80
N LEU A 113 2.51 16.33 6.09
CA LEU A 113 3.50 17.07 5.29
C LEU A 113 4.48 17.88 6.14
N ASN A 114 4.05 18.37 7.31
CA ASN A 114 4.85 19.29 8.14
C ASN A 114 5.44 18.65 9.41
N SER A 115 4.90 17.53 9.91
CA SER A 115 5.36 16.88 11.14
C SER A 115 6.86 16.60 11.12
N ALA A 116 7.59 16.74 12.23
CA ALA A 116 8.95 16.21 12.29
C ALA A 116 8.93 14.72 11.91
N ARG A 117 9.83 14.29 11.02
CA ARG A 117 9.96 12.86 10.70
C ARG A 117 10.31 12.15 12.00
N ARG A 118 9.43 11.28 12.46
CA ARG A 118 9.83 10.24 13.39
C ARG A 118 10.66 9.29 12.55
N THR A 119 11.98 9.38 12.66
CA THR A 119 12.85 8.35 12.07
C THR A 119 12.44 7.07 12.77
N THR A 120 11.64 6.25 12.10
CA THR A 120 11.24 4.94 12.62
C THR A 120 12.44 4.02 12.50
N GLU A 121 13.48 4.28 13.30
CA GLU A 121 14.61 3.39 13.47
C GLU A 121 14.06 2.13 14.15
N ARG A 122 14.14 0.99 13.46
CA ARG A 122 13.75 -0.38 13.90
C ARG A 122 12.27 -0.81 13.82
N THR A 123 11.50 -0.41 12.80
CA THR A 123 10.26 -1.17 12.50
C THR A 123 10.48 -2.45 11.71
N ASP A 124 11.61 -2.62 11.01
CA ASP A 124 11.83 -3.78 10.12
C ASP A 124 11.65 -5.12 10.84
N ASN A 125 12.33 -5.29 11.97
CA ASN A 125 12.23 -6.53 12.72
C ASN A 125 10.84 -6.73 13.35
N LEU A 126 10.15 -5.65 13.75
CA LEU A 126 8.88 -5.75 14.46
C LEU A 126 7.72 -6.04 13.51
N TRP A 127 7.70 -5.46 12.31
CA TRP A 127 6.69 -5.77 11.31
C TRP A 127 6.85 -7.19 10.76
N GLU A 128 8.09 -7.64 10.50
CA GLU A 128 8.34 -8.99 10.03
C GLU A 128 7.94 -10.03 11.07
N LEU A 129 8.29 -9.80 12.35
CA LEU A 129 7.85 -10.65 13.46
C LEU A 129 6.33 -10.64 13.58
N HIS A 130 5.68 -9.47 13.50
CA HIS A 130 4.23 -9.37 13.58
C HIS A 130 3.55 -10.10 12.42
N GLN A 131 4.01 -9.94 11.18
CA GLN A 131 3.46 -10.66 10.01
C GLN A 131 3.74 -12.16 10.05
N ASN A 132 4.92 -12.58 10.55
CA ASN A 132 5.26 -13.99 10.73
C ASN A 132 4.40 -14.65 11.80
N CYS A 133 3.94 -13.89 12.80
CA CYS A 133 3.00 -14.36 13.82
C CYS A 133 1.53 -14.27 13.38
N MET A 134 1.16 -13.30 12.53
CA MET A 134 -0.24 -13.11 12.14
C MET A 134 -0.76 -14.19 11.18
N LEU A 135 0.02 -14.53 10.14
CA LEU A 135 -0.39 -15.49 9.11
C LEU A 135 0.47 -16.75 9.14
N SER A 136 -0.18 -17.91 9.08
CA SER A 136 0.54 -19.18 8.95
C SER A 136 1.22 -19.31 7.58
N PRO A 137 2.24 -20.18 7.44
CA PRO A 137 2.89 -20.42 6.15
C PRO A 137 1.90 -20.79 5.04
N THR A 138 0.94 -21.69 5.33
CA THR A 138 -0.10 -22.11 4.38
C THR A 138 -1.04 -20.97 4.00
N GLU A 139 -1.41 -20.13 4.96
CA GLU A 139 -2.26 -18.96 4.70
C GLU A 139 -1.57 -17.97 3.76
N ARG A 140 -0.26 -17.74 3.96
CA ARG A 140 0.55 -16.88 3.09
C ARG A 140 0.67 -17.46 1.68
N GLU A 141 0.85 -18.77 1.55
CA GLU A 141 0.88 -19.44 0.24
C GLU A 141 -0.46 -19.33 -0.49
N ILE A 142 -1.58 -19.50 0.21
CA ILE A 142 -2.92 -19.31 -0.37
C ILE A 142 -3.07 -17.88 -0.88
N LEU A 143 -2.69 -16.87 -0.09
CA LEU A 143 -2.72 -15.47 -0.53
C LEU A 143 -1.86 -15.23 -1.78
N ARG A 144 -0.67 -15.83 -1.86
CA ARG A 144 0.20 -15.75 -3.03
C ARG A 144 -0.46 -16.34 -4.28
N PHE A 145 -1.07 -17.52 -4.17
CA PHE A 145 -1.78 -18.12 -5.30
C PHE A 145 -3.01 -17.30 -5.72
N MET A 146 -3.80 -16.82 -4.76
CA MET A 146 -4.94 -15.94 -5.03
C MET A 146 -4.50 -14.66 -5.74
N SER A 147 -3.40 -14.05 -5.28
CA SER A 147 -2.81 -12.87 -5.90
C SER A 147 -2.35 -13.13 -7.34
N ASN A 148 -1.95 -14.37 -7.65
CA ASN A 148 -1.60 -14.81 -9.01
C ASN A 148 -2.81 -15.27 -9.85
N GLY A 149 -4.04 -15.12 -9.36
CA GLY A 149 -5.26 -15.43 -10.11
C GLY A 149 -5.70 -16.89 -10.07
N TYR A 150 -5.13 -17.71 -9.19
CA TYR A 150 -5.54 -19.10 -9.03
C TYR A 150 -6.91 -19.19 -8.34
N SER A 151 -7.77 -20.06 -8.86
CA SER A 151 -9.06 -20.40 -8.23
C SER A 151 -8.87 -21.37 -7.06
N MET A 152 -9.83 -21.41 -6.12
CA MET A 152 -9.77 -22.31 -4.95
C MET A 152 -9.52 -23.79 -5.30
N PRO A 153 -10.13 -24.38 -6.36
CA PRO A 153 -9.79 -25.74 -6.79
C PRO A 153 -8.35 -25.88 -7.27
N GLN A 154 -7.82 -24.91 -8.04
CA GLN A 154 -6.44 -24.95 -8.51
C GLN A 154 -5.45 -24.85 -7.35
N ILE A 155 -5.73 -24.02 -6.34
CA ILE A 155 -4.92 -23.93 -5.13
C ILE A 155 -4.94 -25.25 -4.35
N ALA A 156 -6.12 -25.89 -4.24
CA ALA A 156 -6.26 -27.18 -3.58
C ALA A 156 -5.41 -28.27 -4.24
N VAL A 157 -5.38 -28.30 -5.59
CA VAL A 157 -4.49 -29.19 -6.35
C VAL A 157 -3.03 -28.85 -6.08
N GLN A 158 -2.65 -27.57 -6.18
CA GLN A 158 -1.26 -27.14 -6.05
C GLN A 158 -0.66 -27.36 -4.64
N LEU A 159 -1.50 -27.28 -3.60
CA LEU A 159 -1.11 -27.53 -2.22
C LEU A 159 -1.38 -28.98 -1.77
N GLU A 160 -1.92 -29.83 -2.65
CA GLU A 160 -2.31 -31.21 -2.35
C GLU A 160 -3.23 -31.32 -1.11
N ARG A 161 -4.21 -30.41 -1.01
CA ARG A 161 -5.16 -30.34 0.11
C ARG A 161 -6.61 -30.40 -0.36
N ASN A 162 -7.49 -30.79 0.57
CA ASN A 162 -8.92 -30.74 0.33
C ASN A 162 -9.39 -29.29 0.11
N ILE A 163 -10.23 -29.05 -0.90
CA ILE A 163 -10.79 -27.73 -1.19
C ILE A 163 -11.54 -27.11 0.00
N LYS A 164 -12.18 -27.92 0.85
CA LYS A 164 -12.84 -27.44 2.08
C LYS A 164 -11.82 -26.85 3.06
N THR A 165 -10.65 -27.46 3.17
CA THR A 165 -9.53 -26.96 4.00
C THR A 165 -8.98 -25.65 3.46
N ILE A 166 -8.78 -25.54 2.13
CA ILE A 166 -8.34 -24.28 1.51
C ILE A 166 -9.35 -23.16 1.75
N ARG A 167 -10.65 -23.44 1.62
CA ARG A 167 -11.71 -22.47 1.94
C ARG A 167 -11.68 -22.06 3.41
N ALA A 168 -11.51 -23.00 4.33
CA ALA A 168 -11.39 -22.70 5.76
C ALA A 168 -10.19 -21.78 6.05
N HIS A 169 -9.01 -22.08 5.46
CA HIS A 169 -7.86 -21.18 5.58
C HIS A 169 -8.15 -19.80 5.02
N LYS A 170 -8.76 -19.68 3.83
CA LYS A 170 -9.17 -18.39 3.27
C LYS A 170 -10.02 -17.59 4.27
N PHE A 171 -11.05 -18.20 4.86
CA PHE A 171 -11.89 -17.52 5.86
C PHE A 171 -11.11 -17.12 7.12
N ASN A 172 -10.19 -17.97 7.59
CA ASN A 172 -9.33 -17.62 8.73
C ASN A 172 -8.45 -16.40 8.42
N VAL A 173 -7.88 -16.33 7.21
CA VAL A 173 -7.11 -15.17 6.77
C VAL A 173 -7.97 -13.92 6.71
N MET A 174 -9.18 -14.03 6.15
CA MET A 174 -10.13 -12.91 6.10
C MET A 174 -10.41 -12.34 7.49
N SER A 175 -10.70 -13.22 8.46
CA SER A 175 -10.89 -12.83 9.86
C SER A 175 -9.64 -12.19 10.48
N LYS A 176 -8.45 -12.76 10.23
CA LYS A 176 -7.18 -12.24 10.75
C LYS A 176 -6.80 -10.87 10.20
N LEU A 177 -7.12 -10.61 8.93
CA LEU A 177 -6.83 -9.35 8.24
C LEU A 177 -7.96 -8.33 8.37
N GLY A 178 -9.08 -8.69 9.01
CA GLY A 178 -10.24 -7.81 9.18
C GLY A 178 -10.95 -7.47 7.88
N VAL A 179 -10.86 -8.35 6.86
CA VAL A 179 -11.49 -8.16 5.54
C VAL A 179 -12.65 -9.13 5.37
N SER A 180 -13.73 -8.67 4.72
CA SER A 180 -14.97 -9.46 4.57
C SER A 180 -15.27 -9.87 3.13
N SER A 181 -14.42 -9.50 2.16
CA SER A 181 -14.61 -9.78 0.74
C SER A 181 -13.34 -10.32 0.07
N ASP A 182 -13.52 -11.03 -1.05
CA ASP A 182 -12.41 -11.51 -1.88
C ASP A 182 -11.58 -10.35 -2.43
N ALA A 183 -12.24 -9.24 -2.79
CA ALA A 183 -11.56 -8.02 -3.23
C ALA A 183 -10.65 -7.46 -2.12
N GLY A 184 -11.18 -7.28 -0.90
CA GLY A 184 -10.38 -6.80 0.23
C GLY A 184 -9.25 -7.76 0.62
N LEU A 185 -9.49 -9.07 0.53
CA LEU A 185 -8.44 -10.08 0.74
C LEU A 185 -7.33 -9.98 -0.32
N LEU A 186 -7.71 -9.74 -1.57
CA LEU A 186 -6.80 -9.56 -2.68
C LEU A 186 -6.02 -8.24 -2.58
N ASP A 187 -6.61 -7.17 -2.03
CA ASP A 187 -5.92 -5.91 -1.73
C ASP A 187 -4.91 -6.07 -0.59
N ALA A 188 -5.30 -6.79 0.46
CA ALA A 188 -4.43 -7.13 1.57
C ALA A 188 -3.23 -7.97 1.09
N ALA A 189 -3.49 -8.97 0.24
CA ALA A 189 -2.45 -9.78 -0.38
C ALA A 189 -1.47 -8.93 -1.20
N ASP A 190 -1.98 -7.96 -1.96
CA ASP A 190 -1.13 -7.10 -2.78
C ASP A 190 -0.26 -6.17 -1.92
N ILE A 191 -0.78 -5.63 -0.83
CA ILE A 191 0.02 -4.88 0.14
C ILE A 191 1.15 -5.76 0.70
N LEU A 192 0.80 -6.96 1.17
CA LEU A 192 1.76 -7.90 1.77
C LEU A 192 2.85 -8.38 0.79
N LEU A 193 2.55 -8.45 -0.51
CA LEU A 193 3.47 -8.97 -1.52
C LEU A 193 4.29 -7.86 -2.20
N TYR A 194 3.68 -6.71 -2.49
CA TYR A 194 4.30 -5.65 -3.30
C TYR A 194 4.89 -4.50 -2.47
N LEU A 195 4.45 -4.30 -1.22
CA LEU A 195 5.10 -3.35 -0.31
C LEU A 195 6.29 -3.95 0.45
N ARG A 196 6.65 -5.22 0.25
CA ARG A 196 7.82 -5.84 0.89
C ARG A 196 9.12 -5.13 0.49
N ALA A 197 9.75 -4.46 1.45
CA ALA A 197 11.13 -4.06 1.36
C ALA A 197 12.01 -5.32 1.51
N GLY A 198 12.49 -5.89 0.40
CA GLY A 198 13.55 -6.91 0.47
C GLY A 198 13.52 -8.00 -0.59
N ASP A 199 12.36 -8.39 -1.11
CA ASP A 199 12.26 -9.52 -2.05
C ASP A 199 12.23 -9.06 -3.52
N ALA A 200 13.36 -8.50 -3.98
CA ALA A 200 13.60 -8.21 -5.41
C ALA A 200 13.55 -9.49 -6.29
N THR A 201 13.48 -10.67 -5.69
CA THR A 201 13.41 -11.99 -6.33
C THR A 201 12.01 -12.41 -6.74
N ALA A 202 10.94 -11.82 -6.17
CA ALA A 202 9.56 -12.20 -6.51
C ALA A 202 9.11 -11.73 -7.91
N LEU A 203 9.88 -10.87 -8.58
CA LEU A 203 9.58 -10.32 -9.91
C LEU A 203 10.24 -11.10 -11.07
N GLN A 204 11.07 -12.11 -10.80
CA GLN A 204 11.80 -12.85 -11.85
C GLN A 204 11.05 -14.03 -12.48
N HIS A 205 9.88 -14.43 -11.94
CA HIS A 205 9.01 -15.41 -12.60
C HIS A 205 7.87 -14.74 -13.35
N ARG A 206 8.21 -13.99 -14.40
CA ARG A 206 7.29 -13.68 -15.49
C ARG A 206 7.93 -14.16 -16.79
N VAL A 207 7.57 -15.38 -17.16
CA VAL A 207 7.72 -15.91 -18.53
C VAL A 207 6.73 -15.18 -19.42
#